data_AF-A0A9D1L8T4-F1
#
_entry.id   AF-A0A9D1L8T4-F1
#
_cell.length_a   1.000
_cell.length_b   1.000
_cell.length_c   1.000
_cell.angle_alpha   90.00
_cell.angle_beta   90.00
_cell.angle_gamma   90.00
#
_symmetry.space_group_name_H-M   'P 1'
#
loop_
_entity.id
_entity.type
_entity.pdbx_description
1 polymer ?
#
loop_
_entity_poly.entity_id
_entity_poly.type
_entity_poly.pdbx_seq_one_letter_code
_entity_poly.pdbx_strand_id
1 'polypeptide(L)' 'MSKKEMLDKAFRDAVTEINVNSIDDEDILEDVLATSMKAYAERENVEFTDDEIRATIVAGLETIRKAGKDFSYQNKMML' A
#
# COMPACT_ATOMS: atom_id res chain seq x y z
N MET A 1 17.56 9.31 -0.38
CA MET A 1 16.18 8.83 -0.53
C MET A 1 15.28 10.02 -0.26
N SER A 2 14.39 10.35 -1.19
CA SER A 2 13.39 11.42 -1.08
C SER A 2 12.21 10.99 -0.21
N LYS A 3 11.42 11.96 0.27
CA LYS A 3 10.21 11.68 1.06
C LYS A 3 9.22 10.78 0.32
N LYS A 4 9.08 10.98 -0.99
CA LYS A 4 8.24 10.13 -1.86
C LYS A 4 8.77 8.69 -1.90
N GLU A 5 10.07 8.50 -2.10
CA GLU A 5 10.66 7.15 -2.10
C GLU A 5 10.53 6.45 -0.74
N MET A 6 10.57 7.21 0.36
CA MET A 6 10.34 6.68 1.71
C MET A 6 8.87 6.29 1.93
N LEU A 7 7.91 7.09 1.46
CA LEU A 7 6.48 6.75 1.49
C LEU A 7 6.18 5.50 0.66
N ASP A 8 6.71 5.45 -0.57
CA ASP A 8 6.56 4.31 -1.47
C ASP A 8 7.18 3.04 -0.86
N LYS A 9 8.32 3.17 -0.15
CA LYS A 9 8.94 2.05 0.58
C LYS A 9 8.11 1.62 1.80
N ALA A 10 7.65 2.56 2.61
CA ALA A 10 6.82 2.28 3.78
C ALA A 10 5.55 1.52 3.38
N PHE A 11 4.90 1.94 2.29
CA PHE A 11 3.74 1.24 1.73
C PHE A 11 4.09 -0.17 1.26
N ARG A 12 5.22 -0.36 0.56
CA ARG A 12 5.67 -1.69 0.09
C ARG A 12 5.96 -2.64 1.24
N ASP A 13 6.62 -2.16 2.28
CA ASP A 13 6.89 -2.95 3.48
C ASP A 13 5.56 -3.34 4.15
N ALA A 14 4.64 -2.39 4.29
CA ALA A 14 3.31 -2.61 4.88
C ALA A 14 2.49 -3.67 4.13
N VAL A 15 2.37 -3.59 2.79
CA VAL A 15 1.62 -4.59 2.00
C VAL A 15 2.33 -5.96 1.91
N THR A 16 3.61 -6.03 2.27
CA THR A 16 4.34 -7.31 2.35
C THR A 16 4.08 -7.99 3.69
N GLU A 17 4.00 -7.22 4.76
CA GLU A 17 3.70 -7.71 6.11
C GLU A 17 2.21 -8.04 6.29
N ILE A 18 1.34 -7.22 5.70
CA ILE A 18 -0.10 -7.37 5.77
C ILE A 18 -0.56 -8.21 4.58
N ASN A 19 -1.22 -9.33 4.84
CA ASN A 19 -1.87 -10.10 3.79
C ASN A 19 -3.10 -9.33 3.29
N VAL A 20 -2.88 -8.37 2.39
CA VAL A 20 -3.92 -7.47 1.85
C VAL A 20 -5.06 -8.22 1.15
N ASN A 21 -4.82 -9.46 0.72
CA ASN A 21 -5.85 -10.32 0.12
C ASN A 21 -6.77 -11.00 1.15
N SER A 22 -6.48 -10.85 2.45
CA SER A 22 -7.27 -11.45 3.54
C SER A 22 -8.18 -10.45 4.26
N ILE A 23 -8.11 -9.17 3.90
CA ILE A 23 -8.93 -8.10 4.46
C ILE A 23 -9.83 -7.60 3.33
N ASP A 24 -11.11 -7.98 3.38
CA ASP A 24 -12.12 -7.55 2.39
C ASP A 24 -12.64 -6.13 2.67
N ASP A 25 -12.45 -5.64 3.90
CA ASP A 25 -12.88 -4.32 4.33
C ASP A 25 -11.79 -3.27 4.04
N GLU A 26 -12.07 -2.38 3.09
CA GLU A 26 -11.11 -1.38 2.62
C GLU A 26 -10.77 -0.35 3.70
N ASP A 27 -11.72 0.01 4.57
CA ASP A 27 -11.48 0.96 5.66
C ASP A 27 -10.51 0.35 6.70
N ILE A 28 -10.72 -0.93 7.03
CA ILE A 28 -9.83 -1.68 7.94
C ILE A 28 -8.44 -1.85 7.30
N LEU A 29 -8.39 -2.15 6.00
CA LEU A 29 -7.13 -2.29 5.28
C LEU A 29 -6.33 -0.98 5.26
N GLU A 30 -7.00 0.16 5.00
CA GLU A 30 -6.38 1.47 5.03
C GLU A 30 -5.81 1.81 6.41
N ASP A 31 -6.56 1.58 7.49
CA ASP A 31 -6.12 1.85 8.86
C ASP A 31 -4.91 0.99 9.28
N VAL A 32 -4.91 -0.29 8.89
CA VAL A 32 -3.81 -1.22 9.20
C VAL A 32 -2.55 -0.84 8.42
N LEU A 33 -2.69 -0.48 7.14
CA LEU A 33 -1.56 0.03 6.32
C LEU A 33 -1.03 1.36 6.86
N ALA A 34 -1.92 2.28 7.25
CA ALA A 34 -1.53 3.56 7.82
C ALA A 34 -0.75 3.38 9.13
N THR A 35 -1.17 2.44 9.98
CA THR A 35 -0.47 2.09 11.22
C THR A 35 0.94 1.58 10.94
N SER A 36 1.10 0.66 9.98
CA SER A 36 2.42 0.15 9.59
C SER A 36 3.33 1.26 9.00
N MET A 37 2.77 2.14 8.16
CA MET A 37 3.52 3.27 7.60
C MET A 37 3.97 4.27 8.67
N LYS A 38 3.17 4.49 9.72
CA LYS A 38 3.55 5.31 10.88
C LYS A 38 4.69 4.66 11.68
N ALA A 39 4.62 3.36 11.91
CA ALA A 39 5.71 2.62 12.57
C ALA A 39 7.02 2.69 11.79
N TYR A 40 6.96 2.63 10.45
CA TYR A 40 8.12 2.86 9.59
C TYR A 40 8.67 4.28 9.77
N ALA A 41 7.79 5.29 9.78
CA ALA A 41 8.17 6.69 9.92
C ALA A 41 8.92 6.95 11.25
N GLU A 42 8.41 6.39 12.35
CA GLU A 42 9.06 6.43 13.67
C GLU A 42 10.45 5.77 13.65
N ARG A 43 10.58 4.60 13.01
CA ARG A 43 11.85 3.86 12.92
C ARG A 43 12.92 4.60 12.13
N GLU A 44 12.53 5.23 11.03
CA GLU A 44 13.45 5.98 10.16
C GLU A 44 13.64 7.44 10.62
N ASN A 45 12.99 7.86 11.71
CA ASN A 45 12.99 9.23 12.23
C ASN A 45 12.57 10.26 11.16
N VAL A 46 11.49 9.94 10.44
CA VAL A 46 10.89 10.79 9.40
C VAL A 46 9.44 11.10 9.74
N GLU A 47 8.97 12.26 9.30
CA GLU A 47 7.60 12.71 9.55
C GLU A 47 6.77 12.60 8.27
N PHE A 48 5.71 11.81 8.34
CA PHE A 48 4.67 11.75 7.31
C PHE A 48 3.39 12.35 7.87
N THR A 49 2.73 13.15 7.05
CA THR A 49 1.38 13.62 7.36
C THR A 49 0.37 12.50 7.08
N ASP A 50 -0.77 12.54 7.76
CA ASP A 50 -1.86 11.58 7.52
C ASP A 50 -2.36 11.64 6.06
N ASP A 51 -2.37 12.83 5.46
CA ASP A 51 -2.74 13.02 4.05
C ASP A 51 -1.75 12.36 3.10
N GLU A 52 -0.44 12.44 3.37
CA GLU A 52 0.59 11.77 2.56
C GLU A 52 0.50 10.25 2.65
N ILE A 53 0.25 9.73 3.85
CA ILE A 53 0.05 8.30 4.08
C ILE A 53 -1.19 7.83 3.32
N ARG A 54 -2.33 8.50 3.52
CA ARG A 54 -3.60 8.14 2.85
C ARG A 54 -3.49 8.22 1.33
N ALA A 55 -2.92 9.30 0.80
CA ALA A 55 -2.73 9.45 -0.65
C ALA A 55 -1.85 8.33 -1.23
N THR A 56 -0.81 7.91 -0.50
CA THR A 56 0.07 6.82 -0.91
C THR A 56 -0.65 5.47 -0.88
N ILE A 57 -1.42 5.19 0.17
CA ILE A 57 -2.20 3.95 0.30
C ILE A 57 -3.22 3.83 -0.82
N VAL A 58 -4.03 4.86 -1.05
CA VAL A 58 -5.05 4.87 -2.10
C VAL A 58 -4.41 4.64 -3.48
N ALA A 59 -3.35 5.38 -3.82
CA ALA A 59 -2.65 5.23 -5.09
C ALA A 59 -2.01 3.83 -5.24
N GLY A 60 -1.46 3.29 -4.15
CA GLY A 60 -0.84 1.97 -4.11
C GLY A 60 -1.85 0.84 -4.30
N LEU A 61 -2.97 0.87 -3.58
CA LEU A 61 -4.06 -0.11 -3.71
C LEU A 61 -4.71 -0.07 -5.09
N GLU A 62 -4.94 1.12 -5.66
CA GLU A 62 -5.42 1.24 -7.04
C GLU A 62 -4.45 0.60 -8.04
N THR A 63 -3.15 0.78 -7.85
CA THR A 63 -2.10 0.19 -8.70
C THR A 63 -2.10 -1.34 -8.59
N ILE A 64 -2.19 -1.88 -7.37
CA ILE A 64 -2.28 -3.34 -7.12
C ILE A 64 -3.55 -3.92 -7.76
N ARG A 65 -4.70 -3.25 -7.59
CA ARG A 65 -5.97 -3.67 -8.22
C ARG A 65 -5.90 -3.67 -9.73
N LYS A 66 -5.29 -2.64 -10.34
CA LYS A 66 -5.07 -2.58 -11.80
C LYS A 66 -4.17 -3.71 -12.26
N ALA A 67 -3.05 -3.96 -11.58
CA ALA A 67 -2.13 -5.05 -11.90
C ALA A 67 -2.79 -6.43 -11.75
N GLY A 68 -3.57 -6.65 -10.68
CA GLY A 68 -4.32 -7.89 -10.47
C GLY A 68 -5.42 -8.12 -11.51
N LYS A 69 -6.13 -7.06 -11.91
CA LYS A 69 -7.09 -7.11 -13.02
C LYS A 69 -6.38 -7.46 -14.32
N ASP A 70 -5.26 -6.81 -14.64
CA ASP A 70 -4.52 -7.02 -15.89
C ASP A 70 -3.99 -8.46 -15.98
N PHE A 71 -3.46 -9.00 -14.87
CA PHE A 71 -3.04 -10.40 -14.78
C PHE A 71 -4.22 -11.37 -14.95
N SER A 72 -5.37 -11.08 -14.34
CA SER A 72 -6.60 -11.87 -14.52
C SER A 72 -7.11 -11.84 -15.96
N TYR A 73 -7.06 -10.67 -16.62
CA TYR A 73 -7.45 -10.52 -18.03
C TYR A 73 -6.50 -11.27 -18.96
N GLN A 74 -5.19 -11.16 -18.75
CA GLN A 74 -4.20 -11.91 -19.53
C GLN A 74 -4.38 -13.42 -19.38
N ASN A 75 -4.57 -13.94 -18.16
CA ASN A 75 -4.81 -15.37 -17.95
C ASN A 75 -6.14 -15.85 -18.56
N LYS A 76 -7.18 -15.02 -18.59
CA LYS A 76 -8.46 -15.35 -19.24
C LYS A 76 -8.39 -15.33 -20.77
N MET A 77 -7.49 -14.54 -21.37
CA MET A 77 -7.26 -14.51 -22.83
C MET A 77 -6.29 -15.60 -23.31
N MET A 78 -5.60 -16.30 -22.39
CA MET A 78 -4.75 -17.45 -22.71
C MET A 78 -5.47 -18.81 -22.58
N LEU A 79 -6.79 -18.81 -22.31
CA LEU A 79 -7.65 -20.00 -22.24
C LEU A 79 -8.54 -20.14 -23.47
#